data_AF-A0A0G0CWQ4-F1
#
_entry.id   AF-A0A0G0CWQ4-F1
#
_cell.length_a   1.000
_cell.length_b   1.000
_cell.length_c   1.000
_cell.angle_alpha   90.00
_cell.angle_beta   90.00
_cell.angle_gamma   90.00
#
_symmetry.space_group_name_H-M   'P 1'
#
loop_
_entity.id
_entity.type
_entity.pdbx_description
1 polymer ?
#
loop_
_entity_poly.entity_id
_entity_poly.type
_entity_poly.pdbx_seq_one_letter_code
_entity_poly.pdbx_strand_id
1 'polypeptide(L)'
;MEGLNINNNQQEKGYDSFLEDLWIEYDFHGNPPFESSVAEERLKEVCDIYAGLIDRDENKLSGLEVTASDTKKILSSDSHRRELHNKIAIMVVGKQRSGMDDILARKIANFAYEYSRGYKIGEKDKYKN
;
A
#
# COMPACT_ATOMS: atom_id res chain seq x y z
N MET A 1 51.77 18.50 -1.26
CA MET A 1 50.46 18.52 -1.92
C MET A 1 49.75 17.24 -1.51
N GLU A 2 49.01 17.30 -0.43
CA GLU A 2 48.25 16.15 0.09
C GLU A 2 46.96 16.04 -0.73
N GLY A 3 46.79 14.89 -1.38
CA GLY A 3 45.61 14.57 -2.18
C GLY A 3 44.41 14.37 -1.28
N LEU A 4 43.35 15.12 -1.53
CA LEU A 4 42.06 14.97 -0.88
C LEU A 4 41.49 13.57 -1.21
N ASN A 5 41.42 12.72 -0.19
CA ASN A 5 40.76 11.42 -0.27
C ASN A 5 39.25 11.65 -0.15
N ILE A 6 38.58 11.80 -1.30
CA ILE A 6 37.12 11.89 -1.37
C ILE A 6 36.58 10.47 -1.19
N ASN A 7 36.27 10.12 0.05
CA ASN A 7 35.50 8.92 0.36
C ASN A 7 34.11 9.06 -0.30
N ASN A 8 33.95 8.45 -1.47
CA ASN A 8 32.64 8.18 -2.06
C ASN A 8 31.90 7.18 -1.17
N ASN A 9 31.27 7.67 -0.09
CA ASN A 9 30.17 6.97 0.56
C ASN A 9 28.96 7.01 -0.38
N GLN A 10 29.01 6.19 -1.44
CA GLN A 10 27.80 5.70 -2.05
C GLN A 10 27.21 4.71 -1.05
N GLN A 11 26.35 5.21 -0.16
CA GLN A 11 25.38 4.38 0.52
C GLN A 11 24.65 3.61 -0.59
N GLU A 12 24.94 2.31 -0.73
CA GLU A 12 24.17 1.43 -1.58
C GLU A 12 22.72 1.57 -1.10
N LYS A 13 21.88 2.24 -1.90
CA LYS A 13 20.47 2.41 -1.57
C LYS A 13 19.84 1.02 -1.68
N GLY A 14 19.70 0.37 -0.54
CA GLY A 14 18.96 -0.87 -0.42
C GLY A 14 17.48 -0.66 -0.76
N TYR A 15 16.81 -1.77 -1.02
CA TYR A 15 15.36 -1.80 -1.02
C TYR A 15 14.88 -2.26 0.36
N ASP A 16 13.67 -1.85 0.73
CA ASP A 16 13.02 -2.39 1.91
C ASP A 16 12.73 -3.88 1.65
N SER A 17 13.33 -4.76 2.45
CA SER A 17 13.23 -6.22 2.26
C SER A 17 11.79 -6.74 2.30
N PHE A 18 10.92 -6.10 3.08
CA PHE A 18 9.52 -6.48 3.15
C PHE A 18 8.76 -6.01 1.91
N LEU A 19 9.03 -4.79 1.44
CA LEU A 19 8.49 -4.27 0.19
C LEU A 19 8.92 -5.12 -1.01
N GLU A 20 10.18 -5.56 -1.08
CA GLU A 20 10.67 -6.48 -2.11
C GLU A 20 9.93 -7.81 -2.09
N ASP A 21 9.81 -8.43 -0.91
CA ASP A 21 9.12 -9.70 -0.75
C ASP A 21 7.67 -9.61 -1.22
N LEU A 22 6.98 -8.53 -0.87
CA LEU A 22 5.62 -8.26 -1.34
C LEU A 22 5.59 -8.03 -2.87
N TRP A 23 6.56 -7.29 -3.42
CA TRP A 23 6.63 -7.03 -4.86
C TRP A 23 6.73 -8.31 -5.67
N ILE A 24 7.56 -9.25 -5.21
CA ILE A 24 7.73 -10.59 -5.80
C ILE A 24 6.47 -11.44 -5.62
N GLU A 25 5.92 -11.49 -4.41
CA GLU A 25 4.75 -12.32 -4.09
C GLU A 25 3.52 -11.94 -4.91
N TYR A 26 3.28 -10.64 -5.10
CA TYR A 26 2.17 -10.16 -5.91
C TYR A 26 2.44 -10.16 -7.41
N ASP A 27 3.66 -10.50 -7.84
CA ASP A 27 4.08 -10.55 -9.24
C ASP A 27 3.92 -9.19 -9.94
N PHE A 28 4.41 -8.12 -9.30
CA PHE A 28 4.43 -6.79 -9.89
C PHE A 28 5.66 -6.62 -10.78
N HIS A 29 5.45 -6.09 -11.99
CA HIS A 29 6.54 -5.86 -12.93
C HIS A 29 7.45 -4.72 -12.48
N GLY A 30 8.75 -4.85 -12.76
CA GLY A 30 9.76 -3.86 -12.42
C GLY A 30 10.30 -4.06 -11.00
N ASN A 31 11.00 -3.04 -10.50
CA ASN A 31 11.57 -3.05 -9.16
C ASN A 31 10.73 -2.14 -8.24
N PRO A 32 10.62 -2.48 -6.95
CA PRO A 32 10.06 -1.56 -5.97
C PRO A 32 10.85 -0.26 -5.90
N PRO A 33 10.27 0.83 -5.38
CA PRO A 33 11.03 2.03 -5.06
C PRO A 33 12.09 1.73 -4.00
N PHE A 34 13.24 2.42 -4.08
CA PHE A 34 14.30 2.30 -3.08
C PHE A 34 13.81 2.72 -1.69
N GLU A 35 14.37 2.10 -0.66
CA GLU A 35 14.07 2.43 0.73
C GLU A 35 14.36 3.92 0.99
N SER A 36 13.50 4.57 1.79
CA SER A 36 13.63 5.99 2.15
C SER A 36 13.71 6.94 0.94
N SER A 37 13.23 6.50 -0.22
CA SER A 37 13.07 7.36 -1.38
C SER A 37 11.73 8.08 -1.31
N VAL A 38 11.65 9.26 -1.91
CA VAL A 38 10.37 10.01 -2.02
C VAL A 38 9.27 9.18 -2.68
N ALA A 39 9.64 8.23 -3.56
CA ALA A 39 8.69 7.32 -4.18
C ALA A 39 8.15 6.28 -3.19
N GLU A 40 9.01 5.72 -2.35
CA GLU A 40 8.64 4.78 -1.28
C GLU A 40 7.80 5.47 -0.21
N GLU A 41 8.21 6.64 0.28
CA GLU A 41 7.46 7.42 1.28
C GLU A 41 6.03 7.73 0.80
N ARG A 42 5.89 8.13 -0.47
CA ARG A 42 4.57 8.39 -1.08
C ARG A 42 3.74 7.12 -1.23
N LEU A 43 4.35 6.02 -1.63
CA LEU A 43 3.66 4.75 -1.74
C LEU A 43 3.15 4.30 -0.37
N LYS A 44 4.00 4.41 0.66
CA LYS A 44 3.68 4.07 2.05
C LYS A 44 2.55 4.93 2.60
N GLU A 45 2.61 6.25 2.42
CA GLU A 45 1.57 7.18 2.84
C GLU A 45 0.20 6.82 2.22
N VAL A 46 0.15 6.56 0.92
CA VAL A 46 -1.10 6.23 0.23
C VAL A 46 -1.63 4.88 0.71
N CYS A 47 -0.76 3.88 0.94
CA CYS A 47 -1.15 2.58 1.48
C CYS A 47 -1.70 2.70 2.91
N ASP A 48 -1.10 3.54 3.76
CA ASP A 48 -1.55 3.77 5.14
C ASP A 48 -2.92 4.43 5.21
N ILE A 49 -3.16 5.45 4.38
CA ILE A 49 -4.49 6.08 4.28
C ILE A 49 -5.52 5.07 3.78
N TYR A 50 -5.17 4.28 2.76
CA TYR A 50 -6.05 3.27 2.18
C TYR A 50 -6.44 2.19 3.19
N ALA A 51 -5.46 1.58 3.87
CA ALA A 51 -5.68 0.56 4.89
C ALA A 51 -6.47 1.11 6.08
N GLY A 52 -6.24 2.37 6.46
CA GLY A 52 -7.01 3.04 7.50
C GLY A 52 -8.49 3.22 7.14
N LEU A 53 -8.83 3.38 5.86
CA LEU A 53 -10.24 3.41 5.42
C LEU A 53 -10.89 2.03 5.49
N ILE A 54 -10.16 0.97 5.13
CA ILE A 54 -10.66 -0.42 5.23
C ILE A 54 -11.01 -0.74 6.68
N ASP A 55 -10.09 -0.51 7.61
CA ASP A 55 -10.33 -0.74 9.05
C ASP A 55 -11.54 0.05 9.58
N ARG A 56 -11.73 1.30 9.12
CA ARG A 56 -12.87 2.13 9.53
C ARG A 56 -14.19 1.62 8.98
N ASP A 57 -14.20 1.11 7.76
CA ASP A 57 -15.40 0.53 7.14
C ASP A 57 -15.77 -0.78 7.86
N GLU A 58 -14.80 -1.65 8.17
CA GLU A 58 -15.02 -2.89 8.92
C GLU A 58 -15.59 -2.64 10.32
N ASN A 59 -15.04 -1.67 11.06
CA ASN A 59 -15.51 -1.32 12.41
C ASN A 59 -16.91 -0.65 12.43
N LYS A 60 -17.34 -0.03 11.32
CA LYS A 60 -18.67 0.59 11.22
C LYS A 60 -19.77 -0.41 10.89
N LEU A 61 -19.45 -1.44 10.11
CA LEU A 61 -20.41 -2.47 9.70
C LEU A 61 -20.80 -3.41 10.84
N SER A 62 -19.97 -3.55 11.87
CA SER A 62 -20.20 -4.49 12.97
C SER A 62 -21.23 -4.03 14.02
N GLY A 63 -21.91 -2.88 13.86
CA GLY A 63 -22.77 -2.37 14.94
C GLY A 63 -23.84 -1.31 14.65
N LEU A 64 -24.18 -0.97 13.40
CA LEU A 64 -25.16 0.10 13.13
C LEU A 64 -26.33 -0.29 12.20
N GLU A 65 -27.54 0.11 12.57
CA GLU A 65 -28.66 0.35 11.65
C GLU A 65 -28.32 1.59 10.78
N VAL A 66 -28.27 1.42 9.46
CA VAL A 66 -27.76 2.44 8.52
C VAL A 66 -28.79 3.55 8.29
N THR A 67 -28.45 4.80 8.63
CA THR A 67 -29.28 5.97 8.29
C THR A 67 -28.90 6.57 6.93
N ALA A 68 -29.76 7.40 6.33
CA ALA A 68 -29.45 8.08 5.05
C ALA A 68 -28.19 8.98 5.11
N SER A 69 -27.85 9.51 6.29
CA SER A 69 -26.60 10.25 6.53
C SER A 69 -25.38 9.34 6.49
N ASP A 70 -25.53 8.12 6.99
CA ASP A 70 -24.49 7.08 6.94
C ASP A 70 -24.29 6.60 5.51
N THR A 71 -25.36 6.45 4.72
CA THR A 71 -25.26 6.11 3.28
C THR A 71 -24.41 7.12 2.52
N LYS A 72 -24.57 8.43 2.76
CA LYS A 72 -23.74 9.45 2.11
C LYS A 72 -22.27 9.39 2.54
N LYS A 73 -21.99 9.08 3.82
CA LYS A 73 -20.62 8.87 4.32
C LYS A 73 -19.98 7.62 3.73
N ILE A 74 -20.74 6.52 3.59
CA ILE A 74 -20.30 5.26 2.98
C ILE A 74 -19.96 5.47 1.49
N LEU A 75 -20.78 6.22 0.76
CA LEU A 75 -20.51 6.53 -0.66
C LEU A 75 -19.28 7.42 -0.83
N SER A 76 -19.06 8.37 0.07
CA SER A 76 -17.86 9.23 0.08
C SER A 76 -16.60 8.43 0.43
N SER A 77 -16.67 7.52 1.42
CA SER A 77 -15.54 6.64 1.75
C SER A 77 -15.23 5.67 0.61
N ASP A 78 -16.24 5.15 -0.10
CA ASP A 78 -16.03 4.30 -1.27
C ASP A 78 -15.39 5.06 -2.44
N SER A 79 -15.80 6.30 -2.71
CA SER A 79 -15.16 7.13 -3.74
C SER A 79 -13.69 7.42 -3.41
N HIS A 80 -13.39 7.81 -2.16
CA HIS A 80 -12.03 8.08 -1.72
C HIS A 80 -11.17 6.81 -1.73
N ARG A 81 -11.72 5.68 -1.27
CA ARG A 81 -11.06 4.38 -1.33
C ARG A 81 -10.73 3.98 -2.76
N ARG A 82 -11.63 4.21 -3.72
CA ARG A 82 -11.38 3.97 -5.15
C ARG A 82 -10.29 4.87 -5.70
N GLU A 83 -10.24 6.14 -5.28
CA GLU A 83 -9.18 7.07 -5.69
C GLU A 83 -7.81 6.62 -5.19
N LEU A 84 -7.70 6.25 -3.91
CA LEU A 84 -6.45 5.75 -3.32
C LEU A 84 -6.01 4.44 -3.97
N HIS A 85 -6.94 3.52 -4.21
CA HIS A 85 -6.65 2.28 -4.95
C HIS A 85 -6.09 2.59 -6.35
N ASN A 86 -6.66 3.56 -7.07
CA ASN A 86 -6.12 3.99 -8.36
C ASN A 86 -4.70 4.57 -8.25
N LYS A 87 -4.40 5.36 -7.20
CA LYS A 87 -3.05 5.89 -6.98
C LYS A 87 -2.04 4.78 -6.78
N ILE A 88 -2.37 3.79 -5.94
CA ILE A 88 -1.50 2.63 -5.69
C ILE A 88 -1.31 1.84 -6.99
N ALA A 89 -2.37 1.58 -7.74
CA ALA A 89 -2.30 0.88 -9.01
C ALA A 89 -1.39 1.59 -10.03
N ILE A 90 -1.44 2.91 -10.11
CA ILE A 90 -0.52 3.68 -10.96
C ILE A 90 0.93 3.53 -10.48
N MET A 91 1.17 3.59 -9.17
CA MET A 91 2.52 3.50 -8.60
C MET A 91 3.15 2.11 -8.79
N VAL A 92 2.34 1.06 -8.71
CA VAL A 92 2.82 -0.33 -8.66
C VAL A 92 2.77 -1.01 -10.02
N VAL A 93 1.73 -0.76 -10.82
CA VAL A 93 1.53 -1.44 -12.11
C VAL A 93 1.39 -0.48 -13.31
N GLY A 94 1.51 0.84 -13.08
CA GLY A 94 1.49 1.84 -14.16
C GLY A 94 0.13 2.02 -14.85
N LYS A 95 -0.97 1.48 -14.28
CA LYS A 95 -2.31 1.49 -14.89
C LYS A 95 -3.39 1.82 -13.88
N GLN A 96 -4.48 2.43 -14.34
CA GLN A 96 -5.68 2.70 -13.54
C GLN A 96 -6.56 1.46 -13.41
N ARG A 97 -7.41 1.41 -12.37
CA ARG A 97 -8.33 0.30 -12.10
C ARG A 97 -9.36 0.06 -13.20
N SER A 98 -9.75 1.09 -13.95
CA SER A 98 -10.73 0.97 -15.04
C SER A 98 -10.29 0.03 -16.18
N GLY A 99 -8.99 -0.25 -16.29
CA GLY A 99 -8.41 -1.20 -17.26
C GLY A 99 -7.84 -2.47 -16.60
N MET A 100 -8.26 -2.79 -15.38
CA MET A 100 -7.69 -3.84 -14.55
C MET A 100 -8.71 -4.95 -14.30
N ASP A 101 -8.26 -6.21 -14.36
CA ASP A 101 -9.10 -7.34 -13.94
C ASP A 101 -9.27 -7.40 -12.42
N ASP A 102 -10.32 -8.11 -11.98
CA ASP A 102 -10.66 -8.21 -10.55
C ASP A 102 -9.59 -8.92 -9.70
N ILE A 103 -8.75 -9.76 -10.32
CA ILE A 103 -7.68 -10.49 -9.63
C ILE A 103 -6.56 -9.52 -9.29
N LEU A 104 -6.09 -8.73 -10.26
CA LEU A 104 -5.06 -7.73 -10.08
C LEU A 104 -5.53 -6.61 -9.14
N ALA A 105 -6.79 -6.20 -9.24
CA ALA A 105 -7.38 -5.25 -8.30
C ALA A 105 -7.36 -5.78 -6.85
N ARG A 106 -7.57 -7.09 -6.66
CA ARG A 106 -7.47 -7.73 -5.34
C ARG A 106 -6.03 -7.82 -4.85
N LYS A 107 -5.09 -8.18 -5.72
CA LYS A 107 -3.65 -8.18 -5.40
C LYS A 107 -3.18 -6.82 -4.88
N ILE A 108 -3.57 -5.74 -5.55
CA ILE A 108 -3.19 -4.38 -5.14
C ILE A 108 -3.82 -3.99 -3.81
N ALA A 109 -5.08 -4.36 -3.58
CA ALA A 109 -5.74 -4.12 -2.30
C ALA A 109 -5.03 -4.86 -1.14
N ASN A 110 -4.69 -6.13 -1.33
CA ASN A 110 -3.98 -6.93 -0.33
C ASN A 110 -2.57 -6.40 -0.10
N PHE A 111 -1.82 -6.12 -1.16
CA PHE A 111 -0.51 -5.49 -1.10
C PHE A 111 -0.54 -4.21 -0.27
N ALA A 112 -1.45 -3.29 -0.56
CA ALA A 112 -1.55 -2.02 0.14
C ALA A 112 -1.83 -2.21 1.63
N TYR A 113 -2.67 -3.20 1.98
CA TYR A 113 -2.95 -3.53 3.36
C TYR A 113 -1.72 -4.13 4.06
N GLU A 114 -1.07 -5.12 3.45
CA GLU A 114 0.10 -5.79 4.04
C GLU A 114 1.29 -4.84 4.19
N TYR A 115 1.57 -4.04 3.16
CA TYR A 115 2.62 -3.03 3.20
C TYR A 115 2.32 -1.93 4.21
N SER A 116 1.05 -1.52 4.36
CA SER A 116 0.66 -0.60 5.41
C SER A 116 0.95 -1.17 6.81
N ARG A 117 0.64 -2.45 7.01
CA ARG A 117 0.64 -3.08 8.33
C ARG A 117 1.95 -3.74 8.74
N GLY A 118 2.87 -3.98 7.79
CA GLY A 118 4.13 -4.66 8.07
C GLY A 118 3.98 -6.16 8.34
N TYR A 119 2.91 -6.80 7.86
CA TYR A 119 2.70 -8.25 7.97
C TYR A 119 1.82 -8.77 6.83
N LYS A 120 1.92 -10.07 6.52
CA LYS A 120 1.11 -10.70 5.46
C LYS A 120 -0.25 -11.19 5.97
N ILE A 121 -1.29 -11.10 5.13
CA ILE A 121 -2.63 -11.59 5.42
C ILE A 121 -2.55 -13.11 5.56
N GLY A 122 -2.89 -13.63 6.75
CA GLY A 122 -2.70 -15.04 7.12
C GLY A 122 -1.60 -15.26 8.18
N GLU A 123 -0.73 -14.28 8.43
CA GLU A 123 0.20 -14.32 9.57
C GLU A 123 -0.42 -13.80 10.88
N LYS A 124 -1.51 -13.04 10.77
CA LYS A 124 -2.24 -12.44 11.90
C LYS A 124 -2.83 -13.48 12.87
N ASP A 125 -3.05 -14.72 12.41
CA ASP A 125 -3.60 -15.81 13.23
C ASP A 125 -2.55 -16.56 14.06
N LYS A 126 -1.25 -16.26 13.91
CA LYS A 126 -0.20 -16.89 14.72
C LYS A 126 -0.02 -16.27 16.12
N TYR A 127 -0.65 -15.13 16.39
CA TYR A 127 -0.47 -14.37 17.64
C TYR A 127 -1.76 -14.08 18.42
N LYS A 128 -2.90 -14.63 17.99
CA LYS A 128 -4.11 -14.67 18.83
C LYS A 128 -4.04 -15.89 19.74
N ASN A 129 -3.39 -15.71 20.89
CA ASN A 129 -3.56 -16.58 22.07
C ASN A 129 -4.80 -16.12 22.85
#